data_AF-A0A841X184-F1
#
_entry.id   AF-A0A841X184-F1
#
_cell.length_a   1.000
_cell.length_b   1.000
_cell.length_c   1.000
_cell.angle_alpha   90.00
_cell.angle_beta   90.00
_cell.angle_gamma   90.00
#
_symmetry.space_group_name_H-M   'P 1'
#
loop_
_entity.id
_entity.type
_entity.pdbx_description
1 polymer ?
#
loop_
_entity_poly.entity_id
_entity_poly.type
_entity_poly.pdbx_seq_one_letter_code
_entity_poly.pdbx_strand_id
1 'polypeptide(L)' 'MPKEYYSVLKTEDLALQHTDGERWNPAHFGEVKRKADGDQLTIFYDDSEEPPDPDDYQNLDDYNEAWREW' A
#
# COMPACT_ATOMS: atom_id res chain seq x y z
N MET A 1 47.08 26.64 1.92
CA MET A 1 45.66 26.39 1.63
C MET A 1 45.40 24.90 1.81
N PRO A 2 44.48 24.45 2.68
CA PRO A 2 44.16 23.03 2.75
C PRO A 2 43.25 22.65 1.57
N LYS A 3 43.50 21.48 0.98
CA LYS A 3 42.68 20.91 -0.10
C LYS A 3 41.45 20.27 0.54
N GLU A 4 40.26 20.75 0.19
CA GLU A 4 39.02 20.07 0.56
C GLU A 4 38.91 18.78 -0.25
N TYR A 5 38.95 17.65 0.45
CA TYR A 5 38.64 16.35 -0.13
C TYR A 5 37.12 16.16 -0.04
N TYR A 6 36.43 16.30 -1.17
CA TYR A 6 35.06 15.82 -1.28
C TYR A 6 35.09 14.30 -1.37
N SER A 7 34.62 13.62 -0.32
CA SER A 7 34.34 12.20 -0.36
C SER A 7 33.11 11.97 -1.22
N VAL A 8 33.29 11.34 -2.38
CA VAL A 8 32.18 10.80 -3.19
C VAL A 8 31.52 9.70 -2.37
N LEU A 9 30.33 9.95 -1.85
CA LEU A 9 29.51 8.92 -1.22
C LEU A 9 29.16 7.91 -2.32
N LYS A 10 29.66 6.69 -2.17
CA LYS A 10 29.35 5.58 -3.06
C LYS A 10 27.89 5.19 -2.83
N THR A 11 27.10 5.19 -3.91
CA THR A 11 25.66 4.91 -3.93
C THR A 11 25.29 3.47 -3.49
N GLU A 12 26.28 2.67 -3.12
CA GLU A 12 26.16 1.27 -2.67
C GLU A 12 25.80 1.14 -1.18
N ASP A 13 25.88 2.23 -0.39
CA ASP A 13 25.54 2.24 1.06
C ASP A 13 24.07 2.57 1.38
N LEU A 14 23.19 2.70 0.37
CA LEU A 14 21.78 3.08 0.54
C LEU A 14 20.78 1.96 0.25
N ALA A 15 21.20 0.69 0.24
CA ALA A 15 20.23 -0.38 0.44
C ALA A 15 19.71 -0.24 1.88
N LEU A 16 18.51 0.32 2.05
CA LEU A 16 17.77 0.30 3.32
C LEU A 16 17.77 -1.15 3.80
N GLN A 17 18.63 -1.44 4.77
CA GLN A 17 18.66 -2.75 5.41
C GLN A 17 17.38 -2.81 6.24
N HIS A 18 16.31 -3.32 5.62
CA HIS A 18 15.06 -3.53 6.30
C HIS A 18 15.33 -4.42 7.51
N THR A 19 15.12 -3.86 8.70
CA THR A 19 15.26 -4.65 9.92
C THR A 19 14.22 -5.76 9.91
N ASP A 20 14.48 -6.86 10.61
CA ASP A 20 13.52 -7.98 10.65
C ASP A 20 12.13 -7.57 11.18
N GLY A 21 12.04 -6.44 11.90
CA GLY A 21 10.78 -5.84 12.36
C GLY A 21 10.00 -5.06 11.28
N GLU A 22 10.60 -4.75 10.14
CA GLU A 22 9.94 -4.13 8.98
C GLU A 22 9.47 -5.17 7.96
N ARG A 23 9.69 -6.46 8.23
CA ARG A 23 9.22 -7.53 7.36
C ARG A 23 7.70 -7.56 7.34
N TRP A 24 7.14 -7.80 6.16
CA TRP A 24 5.71 -7.97 5.98
C TRP A 24 5.17 -9.03 6.95
N ASN A 25 4.19 -8.64 7.78
CA ASN A 25 3.54 -9.52 8.73
C ASN A 25 2.08 -9.75 8.29
N PRO A 26 1.71 -10.95 7.80
CA PRO A 26 0.34 -11.24 7.40
C PRO A 26 -0.65 -11.09 8.55
N ALA A 27 -0.21 -11.28 9.79
CA ALA A 27 -1.08 -11.16 10.96
C ALA A 27 -1.57 -9.73 11.22
N HIS A 28 -0.95 -8.70 10.61
CA HIS A 28 -1.44 -7.32 10.70
C HIS A 28 -2.78 -7.09 9.98
N PHE A 29 -3.16 -8.00 9.07
CA PHE A 29 -4.31 -7.81 8.19
C PHE A 29 -5.54 -8.64 8.60
N GLY A 30 -5.43 -9.48 9.65
CA GLY A 30 -6.52 -10.33 10.13
C GLY A 30 -6.87 -11.50 9.20
N GLU A 31 -8.01 -12.15 9.45
CA GLU A 31 -8.51 -13.24 8.61
C GLU A 31 -9.26 -12.68 7.40
N VAL A 32 -8.79 -13.02 6.19
CA VAL A 32 -9.43 -12.61 4.94
C VAL A 32 -10.67 -13.48 4.70
N LYS A 33 -11.85 -12.86 4.66
CA LYS A 33 -13.09 -13.54 4.25
C LYS A 33 -12.93 -14.02 2.80
N ARG A 34 -12.98 -15.34 2.59
CA ARG A 34 -12.92 -15.96 1.27
C ARG A 34 -14.31 -16.38 0.84
N LYS A 35 -14.75 -15.99 -0.36
CA LYS A 35 -15.96 -16.53 -0.99
C LYS A 35 -15.54 -17.60 -2.00
N ALA A 36 -15.98 -18.84 -1.80
CA ALA A 36 -15.79 -19.92 -2.76
C ALA A 36 -16.96 -19.92 -3.75
N ASP A 37 -16.67 -20.01 -5.06
CA ASP A 37 -17.66 -20.25 -6.10
C ASP A 37 -17.33 -21.54 -6.85
N GLY A 38 -18.13 -22.59 -6.64
CA GLY A 38 -17.93 -23.91 -7.23
C GLY A 38 -16.63 -24.62 -6.81
N ASP A 39 -16.07 -25.42 -7.73
CA ASP A 39 -14.83 -26.20 -7.54
C ASP A 39 -13.54 -25.37 -7.73
N GLN A 40 -13.67 -24.09 -8.06
CA GLN A 40 -12.54 -23.19 -8.25
C GLN A 40 -12.33 -22.38 -6.96
N LEU A 41 -11.14 -22.49 -6.36
CA LEU A 41 -10.69 -21.56 -5.32
C LEU A 41 -10.36 -20.21 -5.95
N THR A 42 -11.32 -19.59 -6.62
CA THR A 42 -11.24 -18.16 -6.91
C THR A 42 -11.30 -17.45 -5.57
N ILE A 43 -10.20 -16.83 -5.18
CA ILE A 43 -10.14 -15.94 -4.04
C ILE A 43 -10.93 -14.70 -4.45
N PHE A 44 -12.25 -14.78 -4.38
CA PHE A 44 -13.08 -13.59 -4.46
C PHE A 44 -12.99 -12.92 -3.11
N TYR A 45 -12.40 -11.71 -3.13
CA TYR A 45 -12.56 -10.78 -2.03
C TYR A 45 -14.02 -10.34 -2.00
N ASP A 46 -14.57 -10.19 -0.80
CA ASP A 46 -15.86 -9.53 -0.63
C ASP A 46 -15.65 -8.04 -0.95
N ASP A 47 -16.03 -7.66 -2.17
CA ASP A 47 -15.93 -6.32 -2.75
C ASP A 47 -17.18 -5.47 -2.46
N SER A 48 -18.07 -5.94 -1.58
CA SER A 48 -19.26 -5.18 -1.22
C SER A 48 -18.99 -3.84 -0.51
N GLU A 49 -17.79 -3.66 0.04
CA GLU A 49 -17.33 -2.43 0.71
C GLU A 49 -16.12 -1.80 0.01
N GLU A 50 -16.17 -1.65 -1.31
CA GLU A 50 -15.17 -0.89 -2.06
C GLU A 50 -15.22 0.62 -1.70
N PRO A 51 -14.06 1.30 -1.62
CA PRO A 51 -14.05 2.74 -1.45
C PRO A 51 -14.70 3.44 -2.67
N PRO A 52 -15.19 4.67 -2.50
CA PRO A 52 -15.77 5.43 -3.61
C PRO A 52 -14.71 5.64 -4.71
N ASP A 53 -15.10 5.46 -5.98
CA ASP A 53 -14.20 5.67 -7.11
C ASP A 53 -14.25 7.14 -7.58
N PRO A 54 -13.10 7.82 -7.82
CA PRO A 54 -13.08 9.23 -8.24
C PRO A 54 -13.88 9.51 -9.52
N ASP A 55 -13.96 8.54 -10.42
CA ASP A 55 -14.62 8.65 -11.73
C ASP A 55 -16.17 8.63 -11.61
N ASP A 56 -16.72 8.25 -10.44
CA ASP A 56 -18.16 8.29 -10.18
C ASP A 56 -18.68 9.69 -9.84
N TYR A 57 -17.78 10.65 -9.57
CA TYR A 57 -18.13 11.98 -9.10
C TYR A 57 -17.92 13.05 -10.17
N GLN A 58 -18.79 14.04 -10.21
CA GLN A 58 -18.68 15.15 -11.16
C GLN A 58 -17.52 16.10 -10.83
N ASN A 59 -17.12 16.15 -9.57
CA ASN A 59 -16.03 17.01 -9.10
C ASN A 59 -15.31 16.42 -7.87
N LEU A 60 -14.18 17.02 -7.55
CA LEU A 60 -13.30 16.58 -6.47
C LEU A 60 -13.89 16.77 -5.06
N ASP A 61 -14.73 17.79 -4.86
CA ASP A 61 -15.33 18.05 -3.54
C ASP A 61 -16.32 16.94 -3.16
N ASP A 62 -17.14 16.50 -4.12
CA ASP A 62 -18.12 15.41 -3.92
C ASP A 62 -17.40 14.08 -3.60
N TYR A 63 -16.31 13.77 -4.32
CA TYR A 63 -15.47 12.60 -4.02
C TYR A 63 -14.86 12.67 -2.61
N ASN A 64 -14.33 13.84 -2.22
CA ASN A 64 -13.72 14.02 -0.91
C ASN A 64 -14.72 13.90 0.25
N GLU A 65 -16.00 14.24 0.02
CA GLU A 65 -17.07 14.01 0.99
C GLU A 65 -17.34 12.51 1.14
N ALA A 66 -17.60 11.80 0.04
CA ALA A 66 -17.82 10.35 0.07
C ALA A 66 -16.64 9.58 0.69
N TRP A 67 -15.40 9.97 0.36
CA TRP A 67 -14.19 9.36 0.94
C TRP A 67 -14.06 9.56 2.45
N ARG A 68 -14.62 10.64 3.01
CA ARG A 68 -14.59 10.89 4.46
C ARG A 68 -15.66 10.11 5.22
N GLU A 69 -16.73 9.72 4.54
CA GLU A 69 -17.85 8.97 5.11
C GLU A 69 -17.64 7.46 5.09
N TRP A 70 -16.83 6.98 4.14
CA TRP A 70 -16.30 5.62 4.09
C TRP A 70 -15.23 5.38 5.17
#